data_AF-A0A7S1YK02-F1
#
_entry.id   AF-A0A7S1YK02-F1
#
_cell.length_a   1.000
_cell.length_b   1.000
_cell.length_c   1.000
_cell.angle_alpha   90.00
_cell.angle_beta   90.00
_cell.angle_gamma   90.00
#
_symmetry.space_group_name_H-M   'P 1'
#
loop_
_entity.id
_entity.type
_entity.pdbx_description
1 polymer ?
#
loop_
_entity_poly.entity_id
_entity_poly.type
_entity_poly.pdbx_seq_one_letter_code
_entity_poly.pdbx_strand_id
1 'polypeptide(L)'
;VDLAMVAFFNGLASLAVYKLQDRAAISSRRKLLSGARRSMRYLQFLSNHSPQNALGLLKLLEAESFATSGKRHRKVVQGFRIACALCADRSFALGIGIGHEQWARYLMGRVSDQDQWEEHVRKAHTTYREWGALVKVEQLSEEFPLLEEAKSRTRGS
;
A
#
# COMPACT_ATOMS: atom_id res chain seq x y z
N VAL A 1 -15.75 -11.96 -8.44
CA VAL A 1 -14.60 -11.36 -7.73
C VAL A 1 -13.37 -11.59 -8.59
N ASP A 2 -12.60 -10.53 -8.91
CA ASP A 2 -11.37 -10.65 -9.71
C ASP A 2 -10.30 -11.48 -8.96
N LEU A 3 -9.80 -12.53 -9.60
CA LEU A 3 -8.80 -13.45 -9.03
C LEU A 3 -7.49 -12.72 -8.70
N ALA A 4 -7.14 -11.66 -9.43
CA ALA A 4 -5.98 -10.83 -9.13
C ALA A 4 -6.16 -10.10 -7.78
N MET A 5 -7.36 -9.58 -7.52
CA MET A 5 -7.68 -8.89 -6.26
C MET A 5 -7.64 -9.84 -5.06
N VAL A 6 -8.17 -11.06 -5.21
CA VAL A 6 -8.10 -12.08 -4.14
C VAL A 6 -6.65 -12.39 -3.79
N ALA A 7 -5.81 -12.63 -4.81
CA ALA A 7 -4.40 -12.92 -4.60
C ALA A 7 -3.68 -11.74 -3.95
N PHE A 8 -3.96 -10.52 -4.40
CA PHE A 8 -3.40 -9.29 -3.87
C PHE A 8 -3.74 -9.11 -2.38
N PHE A 9 -5.02 -9.15 -2.00
CA PHE A 9 -5.43 -8.97 -0.61
C PHE A 9 -4.90 -10.08 0.31
N ASN A 10 -4.89 -11.34 -0.15
CA ASN A 10 -4.28 -12.43 0.61
C ASN A 10 -2.79 -12.20 0.86
N GLY A 11 -2.08 -11.66 -0.14
CA GLY A 11 -0.66 -11.33 -0.02
C GLY A 11 -0.43 -10.18 0.95
N LEU A 12 -1.21 -9.10 0.81
CA LEU A 12 -1.11 -7.91 1.66
C LEU A 12 -1.44 -8.24 3.11
N ALA A 13 -2.52 -8.99 3.36
CA ALA A 13 -2.89 -9.46 4.69
C ALA A 13 -1.79 -10.34 5.31
N SER A 14 -1.18 -11.24 4.52
CA SER A 14 -0.07 -12.08 4.99
C SER A 14 1.13 -11.25 5.45
N LEU A 15 1.48 -10.17 4.71
CA LEU A 15 2.56 -9.26 5.08
C LEU A 15 2.20 -8.38 6.28
N ALA A 16 0.96 -7.91 6.37
CA ALA A 16 0.48 -7.12 7.49
C ALA A 16 0.53 -7.92 8.81
N VAL A 17 0.00 -9.16 8.81
CA VAL A 17 0.06 -10.04 9.98
C VAL A 17 1.50 -10.39 10.34
N TYR A 18 2.37 -10.59 9.35
CA TYR A 18 3.80 -10.84 9.59
C TYR A 18 4.47 -9.67 10.33
N LYS A 19 4.12 -8.43 10.00
CA LYS A 19 4.65 -7.22 10.68
C LYS A 19 4.17 -7.09 12.12
N LEU A 20 2.94 -7.51 12.42
CA LEU A 20 2.38 -7.45 13.78
C LEU A 20 2.89 -8.55 14.72
N GLN A 21 3.38 -9.67 14.16
CA GLN A 21 3.82 -10.80 14.97
C GLN A 21 5.26 -10.63 15.49
N ASP A 22 5.43 -9.91 16.60
CA ASP A 22 6.75 -9.78 17.25
C ASP A 22 7.19 -11.08 17.98
N ARG A 23 6.25 -11.96 18.34
CA ARG A 23 6.50 -13.18 19.15
C ARG A 23 5.90 -14.49 18.63
N ALA A 24 5.41 -14.53 17.39
CA ALA A 24 4.83 -15.78 16.87
C ALA A 24 5.91 -16.84 16.60
N ALA A 25 5.53 -18.11 16.79
CA ALA A 25 6.38 -19.24 16.46
C ALA A 25 6.95 -19.12 15.02
N ILE A 26 8.23 -19.45 14.86
CA ILE A 26 8.98 -19.32 13.59
C ILE A 26 8.24 -20.01 12.42
N SER A 27 7.55 -21.12 12.69
CA SER A 27 6.74 -21.87 11.71
C SER A 27 5.58 -21.04 11.16
N SER A 28 4.89 -20.26 11.99
CA SER A 28 3.78 -19.37 11.59
C SER A 28 4.28 -18.21 10.74
N ARG A 29 5.40 -17.58 11.12
CA ARG A 29 6.03 -16.51 10.33
C ARG A 29 6.45 -16.99 8.95
N ARG A 30 7.00 -18.22 8.85
CA ARG A 30 7.37 -18.84 7.57
C ARG A 30 6.15 -19.09 6.68
N LYS A 31 5.04 -19.56 7.26
CA LYS A 31 3.78 -19.76 6.52
C LYS A 31 3.26 -18.44 5.94
N LEU A 32 3.25 -17.36 6.72
CA LEU A 32 2.82 -16.03 6.25
C LEU A 32 3.66 -15.53 5.07
N LEU A 33 4.99 -15.59 5.18
CA LEU A 33 5.88 -15.22 4.07
C LEU A 33 5.67 -16.12 2.84
N SER A 34 5.43 -17.41 3.04
CA SER A 34 5.14 -18.33 1.94
C SER A 34 3.81 -18.01 1.24
N GLY A 35 2.81 -17.55 2.00
CA GLY A 35 1.53 -17.08 1.49
C GLY A 35 1.69 -15.85 0.62
N ALA A 36 2.38 -14.82 1.13
CA ALA A 36 2.70 -13.63 0.36
C ALA A 36 3.46 -13.94 -0.94
N ARG A 37 4.45 -14.85 -0.89
CA ARG A 37 5.18 -15.31 -2.08
C ARG A 37 4.31 -16.06 -3.08
N ARG A 38 3.34 -16.86 -2.61
CA ARG A 38 2.37 -17.54 -3.48
C ARG A 38 1.49 -16.52 -4.21
N SER A 39 0.98 -15.52 -3.49
CA SER A 39 0.23 -14.41 -4.09
C SER A 39 1.05 -13.65 -5.14
N MET A 40 2.30 -13.30 -4.83
CA MET A 40 3.20 -12.64 -5.80
C MET A 40 3.43 -13.49 -7.05
N ARG A 41 3.69 -14.80 -6.91
CA ARG A 41 3.86 -15.69 -8.08
C ARG A 41 2.60 -15.78 -8.94
N TYR A 42 1.43 -15.82 -8.31
CA TYR A 42 0.18 -15.87 -9.05
C TYR A 42 -0.10 -14.54 -9.77
N LEU A 43 0.12 -13.40 -9.11
CA LEU A 43 0.04 -12.09 -9.75
C LEU A 43 1.07 -11.92 -10.88
N GLN A 44 2.27 -12.51 -10.74
CA GLN A 44 3.28 -12.55 -11.81
C GLN A 44 2.83 -13.40 -13.00
N PHE A 45 2.21 -14.55 -12.74
CA PHE A 45 1.60 -15.34 -13.81
C PHE A 45 0.51 -14.53 -14.54
N LEU A 46 -0.38 -13.88 -13.79
CA LEU A 46 -1.43 -13.04 -14.37
C LEU A 46 -0.85 -11.83 -15.11
N SER A 47 0.21 -11.19 -14.61
CA SER A 47 0.78 -10.01 -15.25
C SER A 47 1.46 -10.32 -16.58
N ASN A 48 1.91 -11.57 -16.79
CA ASN A 48 2.43 -12.02 -18.08
C ASN A 48 1.33 -12.16 -19.14
N HIS A 49 0.07 -12.36 -18.74
CA HIS A 49 -1.06 -12.57 -19.66
C HIS A 49 -1.99 -11.35 -19.75
N SER A 50 -2.16 -10.64 -18.63
CA SER A 50 -2.94 -9.42 -18.50
C SER A 50 -2.19 -8.44 -17.60
N PRO A 51 -1.13 -7.80 -18.15
CA PRO A 51 -0.34 -6.84 -17.39
C PRO A 51 -1.23 -5.73 -16.83
N GLN A 52 -2.25 -5.31 -17.61
CA GLN A 52 -3.22 -4.27 -17.28
C GLN A 52 -3.89 -4.45 -15.92
N ASN A 53 -4.19 -5.70 -15.55
CA ASN A 53 -4.95 -5.99 -14.33
C ASN A 53 -4.06 -6.36 -13.14
N ALA A 54 -2.90 -6.99 -13.40
CA ALA A 54 -2.13 -7.62 -12.34
C ALA A 54 -0.77 -6.96 -12.05
N LEU A 55 -0.18 -6.22 -13.01
CA LEU A 55 1.20 -5.72 -12.85
C LEU A 55 1.32 -4.67 -11.73
N GLY A 56 0.39 -3.71 -11.64
CA GLY A 56 0.39 -2.71 -10.57
C GLY A 56 0.25 -3.34 -9.18
N LEU A 57 -0.70 -4.28 -9.04
CA LEU A 57 -0.92 -5.05 -7.80
C LEU A 57 0.32 -5.87 -7.40
N LEU A 58 0.98 -6.51 -8.37
CA LEU A 58 2.22 -7.23 -8.14
C LEU A 58 3.32 -6.30 -7.60
N LYS A 59 3.53 -5.15 -8.26
CA LYS A 59 4.57 -4.19 -7.86
C LYS A 59 4.31 -3.59 -6.49
N LEU A 60 3.04 -3.39 -6.13
CA LEU A 60 2.68 -2.94 -4.79
C LEU A 60 3.06 -4.01 -3.75
N LEU A 61 2.73 -5.27 -4.01
CA LEU A 61 3.04 -6.36 -3.08
C LEU A 61 4.55 -6.61 -2.94
N GLU A 62 5.32 -6.45 -4.03
CA GLU A 62 6.79 -6.47 -3.99
C GLU A 62 7.36 -5.33 -3.14
N ALA A 63 6.86 -4.10 -3.31
CA ALA A 63 7.29 -2.94 -2.53
C ALA A 63 7.03 -3.13 -1.03
N GLU A 64 5.84 -3.61 -0.68
CA GLU A 64 5.45 -3.94 0.68
C GLU A 64 6.33 -5.06 1.27
N SER A 65 6.69 -6.06 0.46
CA SER A 65 7.62 -7.13 0.87
C SER A 65 9.02 -6.57 1.14
N PHE A 66 9.49 -5.60 0.34
CA PHE A 66 10.75 -4.92 0.59
C PHE A 66 10.74 -4.11 1.88
N ALA A 67 9.64 -3.38 2.14
CA ALA A 67 9.43 -2.64 3.39
C ALA A 67 9.48 -3.59 4.59
N THR A 68 8.76 -4.70 4.50
CA THR A 68 8.65 -5.72 5.56
C THR A 68 9.97 -6.46 5.82
N SER A 69 10.79 -6.67 4.79
CA SER A 69 12.05 -7.41 4.89
C SER A 69 13.27 -6.52 5.22
N GLY A 70 13.05 -5.24 5.56
CA GLY A 70 14.14 -4.31 5.90
C GLY A 70 15.10 -4.02 4.73
N LYS A 71 14.62 -4.06 3.48
CA LYS A 71 15.46 -3.70 2.33
C LYS A 71 15.82 -2.21 2.38
N ARG A 72 16.90 -1.84 1.69
CA ARG A 72 17.38 -0.44 1.61
C ARG A 72 16.23 0.50 1.23
N HIS A 73 16.11 1.61 1.96
CA HIS A 73 15.05 2.59 1.81
C HIS A 73 14.76 2.98 0.35
N ARG A 74 15.81 3.28 -0.43
CA ARG A 74 15.72 3.59 -1.87
C ARG A 74 14.97 2.53 -2.68
N LYS A 75 15.12 1.24 -2.37
CA LYS A 75 14.41 0.15 -3.06
C LYS A 75 12.92 0.11 -2.71
N VAL A 76 12.58 0.40 -1.46
CA VAL A 76 11.18 0.43 -1.00
C VAL A 76 10.44 1.57 -1.66
N VAL A 77 11.01 2.78 -1.59
CA VAL A 77 10.48 4.00 -2.23
C VAL A 77 10.32 3.81 -3.73
N GLN A 78 11.36 3.29 -4.41
CA GLN A 78 11.27 3.02 -5.84
C GLN A 78 10.18 2.00 -6.18
N GLY A 79 9.98 0.98 -5.34
CA GLY A 79 8.94 -0.02 -5.51
C GLY A 79 7.54 0.60 -5.46
N PHE A 80 7.25 1.38 -4.42
CA PHE A 80 5.96 2.06 -4.29
C PHE A 80 5.73 3.07 -5.41
N ARG A 81 6.76 3.84 -5.80
CA ARG A 81 6.70 4.77 -6.93
C ARG A 81 6.28 4.08 -8.23
N ILE A 82 6.89 2.95 -8.55
CA ILE A 82 6.54 2.15 -9.74
C ILE A 82 5.10 1.63 -9.62
N ALA A 83 4.74 1.08 -8.45
CA ALA A 83 3.41 0.51 -8.23
C ALA A 83 2.30 1.55 -8.41
N CYS A 84 2.42 2.72 -7.77
CA CYS A 84 1.44 3.80 -7.89
C CYS A 84 1.34 4.32 -9.33
N ALA A 85 2.47 4.48 -10.03
CA ALA A 85 2.47 4.90 -11.44
C ALA A 85 1.72 3.92 -12.34
N LEU A 86 1.94 2.61 -12.17
CA LEU A 86 1.25 1.57 -12.93
C LEU A 86 -0.25 1.50 -12.63
N CYS A 87 -0.66 1.77 -11.39
CA CYS A 87 -2.08 1.85 -11.04
C CYS A 87 -2.74 3.13 -11.59
N ALA A 88 -2.02 4.25 -11.60
CA ALA A 88 -2.48 5.55 -12.09
C ALA A 88 -2.70 5.56 -13.61
N ASP A 89 -1.77 5.01 -14.38
CA ASP A 89 -1.85 4.87 -15.85
C ASP A 89 -3.13 4.16 -16.31
N ARG A 90 -3.75 3.39 -15.40
CA ARG A 90 -4.91 2.53 -15.69
C ARG A 90 -6.17 2.94 -14.94
N SER A 91 -6.16 4.12 -14.32
CA SER A 91 -7.28 4.65 -13.53
C SER A 91 -7.79 3.67 -12.45
N PHE A 92 -6.90 2.83 -11.91
CA PHE A 92 -7.27 1.84 -10.90
C PHE A 92 -7.24 2.48 -9.50
N ALA A 93 -8.30 3.22 -9.18
CA ALA A 93 -8.41 4.04 -7.96
C ALA A 93 -8.05 3.29 -6.66
N LEU A 94 -8.56 2.06 -6.50
CA LEU A 94 -8.27 1.24 -5.33
C LEU A 94 -6.76 0.95 -5.17
N GLY A 95 -6.07 0.63 -6.27
CA GLY A 95 -4.63 0.37 -6.24
C GLY A 95 -3.80 1.63 -5.96
N ILE A 96 -4.25 2.79 -6.45
CA ILE A 96 -3.62 4.09 -6.17
C ILE A 96 -3.77 4.44 -4.68
N GLY A 97 -4.99 4.31 -4.15
CA GLY A 97 -5.30 4.59 -2.74
C GLY A 97 -4.48 3.70 -1.79
N ILE A 98 -4.50 2.39 -2.01
CA ILE A 98 -3.71 1.44 -1.20
C ILE A 98 -2.21 1.69 -1.37
N GLY A 99 -1.74 1.99 -2.58
CA GLY A 99 -0.33 2.25 -2.84
C GLY A 99 0.20 3.43 -2.04
N HIS A 100 -0.52 4.55 -2.07
CA HIS A 100 -0.17 5.74 -1.29
C HIS A 100 -0.34 5.54 0.21
N GLU A 101 -1.37 4.81 0.65
CA GLU A 101 -1.55 4.48 2.07
C GLU A 101 -0.39 3.65 2.61
N GLN A 102 -0.01 2.57 1.92
CA GLN A 102 1.09 1.70 2.35
C GLN A 102 2.44 2.44 2.32
N TRP A 103 2.63 3.31 1.33
CA TRP A 103 3.83 4.14 1.26
C TRP A 103 3.89 5.13 2.42
N ALA A 104 2.79 5.84 2.72
CA ALA A 104 2.71 6.70 3.90
C ALA A 104 3.02 5.93 5.19
N ARG A 105 2.38 4.78 5.42
CA ARG A 105 2.66 3.93 6.60
C ARG A 105 4.14 3.52 6.70
N TYR A 106 4.82 3.32 5.59
CA TYR A 106 6.26 3.01 5.57
C TYR A 106 7.16 4.22 5.93
N LEU A 107 6.75 5.42 5.53
CA LEU A 107 7.47 6.67 5.83
C LEU A 107 7.19 7.20 7.23
N MET A 108 6.09 6.78 7.85
CA MET A 108 5.68 7.23 9.17
C MET A 108 6.82 7.08 10.21
N GLY A 109 7.13 8.18 10.91
CA GLY A 109 8.20 8.22 11.91
C GLY A 109 9.62 8.43 11.35
N ARG A 110 9.80 8.57 10.03
CA ARG A 110 11.08 8.92 9.40
C ARG A 110 11.20 10.44 9.24
N VAL A 111 11.98 11.08 10.10
CA VAL A 111 12.13 12.55 10.13
C VAL A 111 12.54 13.13 8.77
N SER A 112 13.42 12.46 8.01
CA SER A 112 13.88 12.93 6.70
C SER A 112 12.80 12.90 5.61
N ASP A 113 11.71 12.16 5.82
CA ASP A 113 10.73 11.85 4.79
C ASP A 113 9.35 12.45 5.12
N GLN A 114 9.29 13.40 6.04
CA GLN A 114 8.05 14.01 6.54
C GLN A 114 7.18 14.58 5.40
N ASP A 115 7.77 15.34 4.48
CA ASP A 115 7.04 15.95 3.36
C ASP A 115 6.43 14.88 2.43
N GLN A 116 7.20 13.82 2.13
CA GLN A 116 6.72 12.70 1.32
C GLN A 116 5.64 11.90 2.05
N TRP A 117 5.77 11.74 3.36
CA TRP A 117 4.74 11.12 4.19
C TRP A 117 3.42 11.89 4.08
N GLU A 118 3.43 13.20 4.31
CA GLU A 118 2.21 14.02 4.22
C GLU A 118 1.60 14.00 2.82
N GLU A 119 2.44 14.09 1.78
CA GLU A 119 2.00 14.02 0.38
C GLU A 119 1.23 12.72 0.12
N HIS A 120 1.77 11.58 0.57
CA HIS A 120 1.14 10.28 0.34
C HIS A 120 -0.11 10.06 1.20
N VAL A 121 -0.15 10.58 2.42
CA VAL A 121 -1.39 10.59 3.22
C VAL A 121 -2.49 11.37 2.49
N ARG A 122 -2.19 12.58 1.98
CA ARG A 122 -3.16 13.38 1.21
C ARG A 122 -3.62 12.68 -0.06
N LYS A 123 -2.69 12.10 -0.83
CA LYS A 123 -3.02 11.37 -2.06
C LYS A 123 -3.91 10.16 -1.81
N ALA A 124 -3.62 9.35 -0.79
CA ALA A 124 -4.47 8.22 -0.41
C ALA A 124 -5.88 8.70 -0.04
N HIS A 125 -5.97 9.72 0.81
CA HIS A 125 -7.24 10.28 1.25
C HIS A 125 -8.07 10.86 0.08
N THR A 126 -7.46 11.66 -0.79
CA THR A 126 -8.16 12.22 -1.98
C THR A 126 -8.63 11.12 -2.89
N THR A 127 -7.79 10.12 -3.18
CA THR A 127 -8.15 8.98 -4.04
C THR A 127 -9.36 8.22 -3.48
N TYR A 128 -9.37 7.90 -2.19
CA TYR A 128 -10.51 7.22 -1.57
C TYR A 128 -11.78 8.08 -1.56
N ARG A 129 -11.64 9.40 -1.36
CA ARG A 129 -12.77 10.33 -1.41
C ARG A 129 -13.40 10.39 -2.79
N GLU A 130 -12.59 10.57 -3.83
CA GLU A 130 -13.03 10.60 -5.23
C GLU A 130 -13.65 9.27 -5.66
N TRP A 131 -13.12 8.15 -5.15
CA TRP A 131 -13.68 6.82 -5.41
C TRP A 131 -14.96 6.51 -4.62
N GLY A 132 -15.33 7.33 -3.63
CA GLY A 132 -16.52 7.15 -2.79
C GLY A 132 -16.34 6.22 -1.58
N ALA A 133 -15.11 5.85 -1.23
CA ALA A 133 -14.80 5.01 -0.08
C ALA A 133 -14.78 5.80 1.24
N LEU A 134 -15.92 6.39 1.62
CA LEU A 134 -16.04 7.35 2.74
C LEU A 134 -15.58 6.77 4.10
N VAL A 135 -15.88 5.50 4.38
CA VAL A 135 -15.39 4.83 5.61
C VAL A 135 -13.86 4.83 5.67
N LYS A 136 -13.19 4.67 4.52
CA LYS A 136 -11.73 4.69 4.46
C LYS A 136 -11.16 6.10 4.61
N VAL A 137 -11.89 7.11 4.15
CA VAL A 137 -11.57 8.54 4.33
C VAL A 137 -11.61 8.91 5.81
N GLU A 138 -12.65 8.49 6.53
CA GLU A 138 -12.78 8.68 7.98
C GLU A 138 -11.66 7.96 8.72
N GLN A 139 -11.44 6.68 8.43
CA GLN A 139 -10.36 5.90 9.02
C GLN A 139 -8.98 6.58 8.84
N LEU A 140 -8.67 7.10 7.65
CA LEU A 140 -7.41 7.80 7.42
C LEU A 140 -7.32 9.13 8.17
N SER A 141 -8.42 9.85 8.32
CA SER A 141 -8.46 11.13 9.05
C SER A 141 -8.23 10.92 10.55
N GLU A 142 -8.78 9.84 11.11
CA GLU A 142 -8.54 9.42 12.49
C GLU A 142 -7.10 8.94 12.71
N GLU A 143 -6.56 8.17 11.76
CA GLU A 143 -5.20 7.62 11.86
C GLU A 143 -4.10 8.67 11.64
N PHE A 144 -4.36 9.68 10.80
CA PHE A 144 -3.42 10.73 10.44
C PHE A 144 -4.00 12.14 10.68
N PRO A 145 -3.92 12.66 11.94
CA PRO A 145 -4.55 13.92 12.32
C PRO A 145 -4.14 15.16 11.52
N LEU A 146 -2.99 15.13 10.83
CA LEU A 146 -2.53 16.20 9.92
C LEU A 146 -3.58 16.58 8.84
N LEU A 147 -4.48 15.64 8.53
CA LEU A 147 -5.55 15.82 7.55
C LEU A 147 -6.66 16.74 8.06
N GLU A 148 -6.87 16.82 9.38
CA GLU A 148 -7.83 17.73 10.01
C GLU A 148 -7.27 19.15 10.13
N GLU A 149 -5.97 19.29 10.41
CA GLU A 149 -5.29 20.60 10.47
C GLU A 149 -5.22 21.31 9.11
N ALA A 150 -5.27 20.56 8.00
CA ALA A 150 -5.36 21.15 6.67
C ALA A 150 -6.77 21.73 6.41
N LYS A 151 -7.83 21.06 6.88
CA LYS A 151 -9.23 21.51 6.74
C LYS A 151 -9.52 22.79 7.54
N SER A 152 -8.93 22.95 8.72
CA SER A 152 -9.09 24.17 9.53
C SER A 152 -8.42 25.39 8.89
N ARG A 153 -7.27 25.20 8.22
CA ARG A 153 -6.57 26.25 7.48
C ARG A 153 -7.30 26.71 6.21
N THR A 154 -8.04 25.84 5.53
CA THR A 154 -8.79 26.21 4.31
C THR A 154 -10.15 26.87 4.60
N ARG A 155 -10.71 26.69 5.79
CA ARG A 155 -11.99 27.32 6.21
C ARG A 155 -11.82 28.70 6.85
N GLY A 156 -10.57 29.14 7.06
CA GLY A 156 -10.22 30.42 7.67
C GLY A 156 -9.54 31.43 6.72
N SER A 157 -9.63 31.23 5.41
CA SER A 157 -9.23 32.21 4.37
C SER A 157 -10.40 32.59 3.49
#